data_AF-A0A1N7BU67-F1
#
_entry.id   AF-A0A1N7BU67-F1
#
_cell.length_a   1.000
_cell.length_b   1.000
_cell.length_c   1.000
_cell.angle_alpha   90.00
_cell.angle_beta   90.00
_cell.angle_gamma   90.00
#
_symmetry.space_group_name_H-M   'P 1'
#
loop_
_entity.id
_entity.type
_entity.pdbx_description
1 polymer ?
#
loop_
_entity_poly.entity_id
_entity_poly.type
_entity_poly.pdbx_seq_one_letter_code
_entity_poly.pdbx_strand_id
1 'polypeptide(L)'
;TYYVQAGNTVVENAGEGTDTVISSVSFTLGANVENLTLNGTYLSNMSGTGNDLNNVLTAAAAYSHDTLNGGAGADTMIGKWGDDTYYVDNAGDVIVENSSEGTDAVISTVSHTLAANVENLTLTGSAAINGTGNAAANTLAGNAGNNVLTGGAGNDIFRFDTALNANTNLDTITDFAAGVDDIQLENAVFTSLTTTGALNAGWFIGGADITAAADANDYLIYNSTTGALYYDQDANGAGQAVQFATLSGTPSLSASDFLVS
;
A
#
# COMPACT_ATOMS: atom_id res chain seq x y z
N THR A 1 -3.28 28.81 -20.04
CA THR A 1 -3.65 27.44 -20.51
C THR A 1 -2.87 27.06 -21.75
N TYR A 2 -2.25 25.88 -21.71
CA TYR A 2 -1.38 25.33 -22.75
C TYR A 2 -1.94 23.99 -23.23
N TYR A 3 -1.89 23.73 -24.54
CA TYR A 3 -2.22 22.44 -25.13
C TYR A 3 -0.95 21.82 -25.68
N VAL A 4 -0.62 20.62 -25.21
CA VAL A 4 0.68 19.99 -25.50
C VAL A 4 0.53 18.58 -26.05
N GLN A 5 1.47 18.22 -26.91
CA GLN A 5 1.67 16.91 -27.51
C GLN A 5 3.15 16.50 -27.39
N ALA A 6 3.50 15.33 -27.92
CA ALA A 6 4.87 14.83 -27.90
C ALA A 6 5.88 15.88 -28.40
N GLY A 7 6.92 16.12 -27.58
CA GLY A 7 8.01 17.05 -27.88
C GLY A 7 7.74 18.51 -27.50
N ASN A 8 6.59 18.85 -26.91
CA ASN A 8 6.35 20.19 -26.37
C ASN A 8 6.94 20.36 -24.97
N THR A 9 7.29 21.61 -24.65
CA THR A 9 7.66 22.07 -23.31
C THR A 9 6.84 23.31 -22.97
N VAL A 10 6.58 23.53 -21.69
CA VAL A 10 5.88 24.72 -21.18
C VAL A 10 6.83 25.40 -20.20
N VAL A 11 6.97 26.72 -20.31
CA VAL A 11 7.88 27.52 -19.50
C VAL A 11 7.13 28.76 -19.03
N GLU A 12 6.83 28.82 -17.74
CA GLU A 12 6.14 29.93 -17.09
C GLU A 12 7.07 30.70 -16.15
N ASN A 13 6.84 32.01 -16.01
CA ASN A 13 7.49 32.79 -14.96
C ASN A 13 6.68 32.71 -13.67
N ALA A 14 7.36 32.98 -12.54
CA ALA A 14 6.70 33.00 -11.24
C ALA A 14 5.67 34.14 -11.15
N GLY A 15 4.51 33.86 -10.55
CA GLY A 15 3.51 34.86 -10.18
C GLY A 15 2.64 35.37 -11.34
N GLU A 16 2.60 34.66 -12.47
CA GLU A 16 1.78 35.02 -13.64
C GLU A 16 0.32 34.55 -13.53
N GLY A 17 -0.02 33.77 -12.50
CA GLY A 17 -1.39 33.37 -12.21
C GLY A 17 -1.49 31.90 -11.85
N THR A 18 -2.59 31.28 -12.27
CA THR A 18 -2.80 29.83 -12.20
C THR A 18 -2.84 29.30 -13.61
N ASP A 19 -1.93 28.40 -13.93
CA ASP A 19 -1.72 27.87 -15.25
C ASP A 19 -2.12 26.41 -15.37
N THR A 20 -2.58 26.04 -16.56
CA THR A 20 -3.11 24.71 -16.85
C THR A 20 -2.49 24.18 -18.12
N VAL A 21 -1.91 22.98 -18.04
CA VAL A 21 -1.47 22.19 -19.18
C VAL A 21 -2.52 21.12 -19.46
N ILE A 22 -2.97 21.04 -20.72
CA ILE A 22 -3.80 19.96 -21.22
C ILE A 22 -2.94 19.16 -22.20
N SER A 23 -2.60 17.92 -21.83
CA SER A 23 -1.66 17.08 -22.56
C SER A 23 -2.32 15.86 -23.19
N SER A 24 -2.02 15.55 -24.45
CA SER A 24 -2.42 14.29 -25.10
C SER A 24 -1.41 13.16 -24.94
N VAL A 25 -0.31 13.40 -24.21
CA VAL A 25 0.75 12.43 -23.88
C VAL A 25 1.11 12.51 -22.39
N SER A 26 1.81 11.50 -21.84
CA SER A 26 2.38 11.62 -20.50
C SER A 26 3.22 12.90 -20.38
N PHE A 27 3.11 13.60 -19.26
CA PHE A 27 3.66 14.94 -19.12
C PHE A 27 4.12 15.23 -17.68
N THR A 28 5.23 15.96 -17.59
CA THR A 28 5.77 16.49 -16.33
C THR A 28 5.67 18.01 -16.37
N LEU A 29 5.04 18.60 -15.36
CA LEU A 29 4.91 20.05 -15.28
C LEU A 29 6.28 20.72 -15.13
N GLY A 30 6.49 21.80 -15.88
CA GLY A 30 7.58 22.72 -15.63
C GLY A 30 7.32 23.53 -14.35
N ALA A 31 8.33 24.23 -13.85
CA ALA A 31 8.18 25.13 -12.70
C ALA A 31 7.09 26.19 -12.97
N ASN A 32 6.45 26.68 -11.89
CA ASN A 32 5.41 27.73 -11.94
C ASN A 32 4.12 27.33 -12.68
N VAL A 33 3.87 26.03 -12.90
CA VAL A 33 2.62 25.54 -13.50
C VAL A 33 1.85 24.75 -12.46
N GLU A 34 0.58 25.06 -12.24
CA GLU A 34 -0.19 24.49 -11.13
C GLU A 34 -1.08 23.32 -11.54
N ASN A 35 -1.52 23.22 -12.81
CA ASN A 35 -2.51 22.21 -13.17
C ASN A 35 -2.10 21.39 -14.40
N LEU A 36 -2.32 20.09 -14.33
CA LEU A 36 -2.17 19.15 -15.43
C LEU A 36 -3.46 18.38 -15.68
N THR A 37 -3.93 18.37 -16.92
CA THR A 37 -4.98 17.48 -17.40
C THR A 37 -4.41 16.57 -18.48
N LEU A 38 -4.41 15.26 -18.24
CA LEU A 38 -4.06 14.24 -19.23
C LEU A 38 -5.32 13.94 -20.05
N ASN A 39 -5.41 14.54 -21.23
CA ASN A 39 -6.50 14.38 -22.19
C ASN A 39 -6.14 13.32 -23.24
N GLY A 40 -5.95 12.09 -22.76
CA GLY A 40 -5.73 10.92 -23.59
C GLY A 40 -6.98 10.46 -24.34
N THR A 41 -6.83 9.35 -25.07
CA THR A 41 -7.96 8.66 -25.72
C THR A 41 -8.38 7.43 -24.91
N TYR A 42 -9.48 6.78 -25.29
CA TYR A 42 -9.94 5.54 -24.65
C TYR A 42 -8.80 4.51 -24.46
N LEU A 43 -8.63 3.96 -23.25
CA LEU A 43 -7.57 3.03 -22.85
C LEU A 43 -6.12 3.54 -23.01
N SER A 44 -5.89 4.85 -23.16
CA SER A 44 -4.52 5.36 -23.20
C SER A 44 -4.01 5.59 -21.78
N ASN A 45 -3.23 4.64 -21.28
CA ASN A 45 -2.50 4.80 -20.01
C ASN A 45 -1.43 5.88 -20.17
N MET A 46 -1.41 6.82 -19.24
CA MET A 46 -0.56 8.00 -19.23
C MET A 46 0.03 8.22 -17.84
N SER A 47 1.06 9.05 -17.79
CA SER A 47 1.67 9.45 -16.52
C SER A 47 1.72 10.97 -16.42
N GLY A 48 1.23 11.48 -15.30
CA GLY A 48 1.28 12.88 -14.94
C GLY A 48 2.24 13.08 -13.78
N THR A 49 3.18 14.01 -13.93
CA THR A 49 4.04 14.42 -12.82
C THR A 49 3.90 15.91 -12.61
N GLY A 50 3.69 16.33 -11.37
CA GLY A 50 3.69 17.73 -10.98
C GLY A 50 5.10 18.29 -10.80
N ASN A 51 5.24 19.28 -9.93
CA ASN A 51 6.48 20.01 -9.64
C ASN A 51 6.60 20.29 -8.13
N ASP A 52 7.23 21.39 -7.73
CA ASP A 52 7.43 21.76 -6.31
C ASP A 52 6.26 22.58 -5.71
N LEU A 53 5.17 22.76 -6.47
CA LEU A 53 3.99 23.51 -6.06
C LEU A 53 2.86 22.55 -5.71
N ASN A 54 1.86 23.07 -5.00
CA ASN A 54 0.57 22.40 -4.85
C ASN A 54 -0.15 22.35 -6.21
N ASN A 55 -0.12 21.20 -6.85
CA ASN A 55 -0.67 20.95 -8.16
C ASN A 55 -2.04 20.27 -8.12
N VAL A 56 -2.81 20.43 -9.21
CA VAL A 56 -3.98 19.61 -9.50
C VAL A 56 -3.72 18.78 -10.75
N LEU A 57 -3.65 17.47 -10.58
CA LEU A 57 -3.45 16.48 -11.64
C LEU A 57 -4.77 15.77 -11.91
N THR A 58 -5.19 15.73 -13.17
CA THR A 58 -6.41 15.04 -13.60
C THR A 58 -6.13 14.16 -14.80
N ALA A 59 -6.35 12.85 -14.66
CA ALA A 59 -6.53 11.95 -15.78
C ALA A 59 -7.96 12.07 -16.32
N ALA A 60 -8.11 12.16 -17.64
CA ALA A 60 -9.42 12.41 -18.26
C ALA A 60 -9.81 11.36 -19.31
N ALA A 61 -8.92 10.44 -19.65
CA ALA A 61 -9.26 9.33 -20.51
C ALA A 61 -10.21 8.37 -19.77
N ALA A 62 -11.04 7.65 -20.54
CA ALA A 62 -11.96 6.67 -19.99
C ALA A 62 -11.28 5.30 -19.99
N TYR A 63 -11.40 4.59 -18.86
CA TYR A 63 -10.86 3.26 -18.62
C TYR A 63 -9.33 3.18 -18.80
N SER A 64 -8.62 4.26 -18.53
CA SER A 64 -7.15 4.29 -18.56
C SER A 64 -6.60 3.93 -17.18
N HIS A 65 -5.43 3.30 -17.17
CA HIS A 65 -4.72 2.99 -15.93
C HIS A 65 -3.55 3.96 -15.83
N ASP A 66 -3.80 5.10 -15.22
CA ASP A 66 -2.90 6.24 -15.21
C ASP A 66 -2.00 6.23 -13.96
N THR A 67 -0.87 6.93 -14.06
CA THR A 67 0.03 7.15 -12.93
C THR A 67 0.09 8.64 -12.64
N LEU A 68 -0.33 9.04 -11.45
CA LEU A 68 -0.30 10.42 -10.99
C LEU A 68 0.71 10.56 -9.86
N ASN A 69 1.67 11.46 -10.03
CA ASN A 69 2.65 11.83 -9.03
C ASN A 69 2.64 13.35 -8.88
N GLY A 70 2.13 13.86 -7.77
CA GLY A 70 2.05 15.29 -7.50
C GLY A 70 3.43 15.99 -7.48
N GLY A 71 4.48 15.24 -7.14
CA GLY A 71 5.77 15.83 -6.82
C GLY A 71 5.75 16.36 -5.39
N ALA A 72 6.55 17.38 -5.12
CA ALA A 72 6.56 18.00 -3.82
C ALA A 72 5.47 19.08 -3.73
N GLY A 73 4.77 19.14 -2.62
CA GLY A 73 3.67 20.09 -2.47
C GLY A 73 2.52 19.40 -1.74
N ALA A 74 1.41 20.09 -1.55
CA ALA A 74 0.17 19.45 -1.12
C ALA A 74 -0.74 19.36 -2.35
N ASP A 75 -0.72 18.22 -3.02
CA ASP A 75 -1.29 18.05 -4.35
C ASP A 75 -2.70 17.45 -4.32
N THR A 76 -3.44 17.63 -5.40
CA THR A 76 -4.72 16.93 -5.63
C THR A 76 -4.60 16.09 -6.90
N MET A 77 -4.77 14.77 -6.75
CA MET A 77 -4.68 13.81 -7.85
C MET A 77 -6.05 13.15 -8.09
N ILE A 78 -6.50 13.18 -9.34
CA ILE A 78 -7.84 12.72 -9.76
C ILE A 78 -7.67 11.78 -10.95
N GLY A 79 -7.82 10.47 -10.73
CA GLY A 79 -7.59 9.40 -11.70
C GLY A 79 -8.80 9.12 -12.58
N LYS A 80 -9.97 9.00 -11.97
CA LYS A 80 -11.25 8.65 -12.62
C LYS A 80 -11.24 7.17 -13.02
N TRP A 81 -11.66 6.84 -14.25
CA TRP A 81 -11.94 5.47 -14.65
C TRP A 81 -10.68 4.68 -14.96
N GLY A 82 -10.57 3.52 -14.32
CA GLY A 82 -9.53 2.53 -14.49
C GLY A 82 -8.80 2.32 -13.18
N ASP A 83 -7.80 1.43 -13.19
CA ASP A 83 -7.00 1.14 -12.01
C ASP A 83 -5.79 2.08 -12.01
N ASP A 84 -5.89 3.18 -11.28
CA ASP A 84 -4.91 4.25 -11.24
C ASP A 84 -3.88 4.04 -10.12
N THR A 85 -2.70 4.63 -10.30
CA THR A 85 -1.62 4.62 -9.30
C THR A 85 -1.24 6.03 -8.90
N TYR A 86 -1.26 6.27 -7.59
CA TYR A 86 -0.97 7.54 -6.94
C TYR A 86 0.33 7.47 -6.16
N TYR A 87 1.23 8.43 -6.39
CA TYR A 87 2.43 8.61 -5.56
C TYR A 87 2.18 9.72 -4.55
N VAL A 88 2.31 9.39 -3.27
CA VAL A 88 2.12 10.32 -2.16
C VAL A 88 3.45 10.51 -1.44
N ASP A 89 3.95 11.74 -1.44
CA ASP A 89 5.19 12.11 -0.74
C ASP A 89 4.97 13.22 0.31
N ASN A 90 3.78 13.80 0.33
CA ASN A 90 3.40 14.83 1.28
C ASN A 90 2.11 14.45 2.01
N ALA A 91 2.07 14.72 3.31
CA ALA A 91 0.87 14.48 4.13
C ALA A 91 -0.32 15.37 3.73
N GLY A 92 -0.09 16.43 2.95
CA GLY A 92 -1.11 17.29 2.38
C GLY A 92 -1.69 16.82 1.05
N ASP A 93 -1.17 15.74 0.46
CA ASP A 93 -1.69 15.20 -0.80
C ASP A 93 -3.10 14.62 -0.62
N VAL A 94 -3.94 14.83 -1.62
CA VAL A 94 -5.33 14.39 -1.67
C VAL A 94 -5.57 13.59 -2.93
N ILE A 95 -6.15 12.41 -2.77
CA ILE A 95 -6.61 11.55 -3.85
C ILE A 95 -8.13 11.64 -3.93
N VAL A 96 -8.67 11.74 -5.15
CA VAL A 96 -10.12 11.78 -5.40
C VAL A 96 -10.49 10.67 -6.35
N GLU A 97 -11.17 9.65 -5.81
CA GLU A 97 -11.75 8.54 -6.55
C GLU A 97 -13.26 8.40 -6.27
N ASN A 98 -14.02 7.98 -7.28
CA ASN A 98 -15.44 7.65 -7.10
C ASN A 98 -15.67 6.14 -7.06
N SER A 99 -16.82 5.76 -6.50
CA SER A 99 -17.25 4.37 -6.46
C SER A 99 -17.32 3.78 -7.88
N SER A 100 -16.80 2.56 -8.02
CA SER A 100 -16.87 1.77 -9.26
C SER A 100 -16.09 2.34 -10.43
N GLU A 101 -15.06 3.14 -10.15
CA GLU A 101 -14.15 3.64 -11.19
C GLU A 101 -12.91 2.74 -11.40
N GLY A 102 -12.53 1.91 -10.43
CA GLY A 102 -11.41 0.96 -10.61
C GLY A 102 -11.05 0.20 -9.33
N THR A 103 -9.83 -0.33 -9.31
CA THR A 103 -9.11 -0.81 -8.12
C THR A 103 -7.78 -0.07 -8.03
N ASP A 104 -7.75 0.95 -7.19
CA ASP A 104 -6.69 1.96 -7.21
C ASP A 104 -5.58 1.66 -6.21
N ALA A 105 -4.40 2.21 -6.47
CA ALA A 105 -3.21 1.98 -5.66
C ALA A 105 -2.52 3.27 -5.22
N VAL A 106 -2.10 3.31 -3.96
CA VAL A 106 -1.24 4.36 -3.41
C VAL A 106 0.12 3.78 -3.08
N ILE A 107 1.17 4.44 -3.59
CA ILE A 107 2.55 4.22 -3.21
C ILE A 107 2.98 5.44 -2.40
N SER A 108 3.20 5.24 -1.10
CA SER A 108 3.48 6.34 -0.18
C SER A 108 4.89 6.27 0.41
N THR A 109 5.53 7.44 0.56
CA THR A 109 6.78 7.61 1.34
C THR A 109 6.54 8.30 2.69
N VAL A 110 5.29 8.65 2.99
CA VAL A 110 4.83 9.24 4.25
C VAL A 110 3.72 8.40 4.88
N SER A 111 3.33 8.71 6.12
CA SER A 111 2.14 8.07 6.70
C SER A 111 0.90 8.51 5.94
N HIS A 112 0.01 7.57 5.60
CA HIS A 112 -1.13 7.85 4.73
C HIS A 112 -2.38 7.08 5.14
N THR A 113 -3.53 7.73 4.95
CA THR A 113 -4.85 7.14 5.10
C THR A 113 -5.51 7.14 3.73
N LEU A 114 -5.92 5.97 3.24
CA LEU A 114 -6.56 5.84 1.94
C LEU A 114 -7.84 6.69 1.87
N ALA A 115 -7.99 7.43 0.78
CA ALA A 115 -9.27 8.05 0.43
C ALA A 115 -10.34 6.98 0.21
N ALA A 116 -11.62 7.35 0.25
CA ALA A 116 -12.69 6.41 -0.09
C ALA A 116 -12.55 5.93 -1.54
N ASN A 117 -12.94 4.67 -1.79
CA ASN A 117 -12.85 4.01 -3.11
C ASN A 117 -11.40 3.83 -3.61
N VAL A 118 -10.43 3.77 -2.71
CA VAL A 118 -9.05 3.38 -3.03
C VAL A 118 -8.75 2.11 -2.25
N GLU A 119 -8.21 1.09 -2.92
CA GLU A 119 -8.15 -0.26 -2.37
C GLU A 119 -6.77 -0.63 -1.84
N ASN A 120 -5.69 -0.15 -2.46
CA ASN A 120 -4.34 -0.65 -2.18
C ASN A 120 -3.44 0.44 -1.62
N LEU A 121 -2.72 0.14 -0.53
CA LEU A 121 -1.66 0.98 0.01
C LEU A 121 -0.36 0.19 0.10
N THR A 122 0.71 0.73 -0.48
CA THR A 122 2.09 0.26 -0.27
C THR A 122 2.93 1.39 0.30
N LEU A 123 3.45 1.18 1.51
CA LEU A 123 4.44 2.08 2.11
C LEU A 123 5.83 1.73 1.56
N THR A 124 6.67 2.74 1.35
CA THR A 124 8.03 2.54 0.83
C THR A 124 9.08 3.22 1.68
N GLY A 125 10.36 2.86 1.48
CA GLY A 125 11.48 3.35 2.29
C GLY A 125 11.70 2.53 3.55
N SER A 126 12.37 3.12 4.54
CA SER A 126 12.76 2.45 5.80
C SER A 126 12.34 3.22 7.05
N ALA A 127 11.64 4.35 6.89
CA ALA A 127 11.10 5.12 8.00
C ALA A 127 9.89 4.39 8.59
N ALA A 128 9.69 4.53 9.91
CA ALA A 128 8.49 4.10 10.60
C ALA A 128 7.32 5.05 10.26
N ILE A 129 6.66 4.77 9.14
CA ILE A 129 5.44 5.44 8.67
C ILE A 129 4.24 4.51 8.80
N ASN A 130 3.03 5.06 8.84
CA ASN A 130 1.83 4.28 9.15
C ASN A 130 0.86 4.26 7.97
N GLY A 131 0.08 3.19 7.89
CA GLY A 131 -0.94 2.99 6.86
C GLY A 131 -2.32 2.82 7.50
N THR A 132 -3.32 3.46 6.92
CA THR A 132 -4.72 3.27 7.32
C THR A 132 -5.56 3.07 6.05
N GLY A 133 -6.34 2.00 6.01
CA GLY A 133 -7.33 1.76 4.97
C GLY A 133 -8.59 2.62 5.16
N ASN A 134 -9.70 2.18 4.58
CA ASN A 134 -10.98 2.86 4.60
C ASN A 134 -12.11 1.88 4.96
N ALA A 135 -13.27 1.95 4.28
CA ALA A 135 -14.42 1.08 4.54
C ALA A 135 -14.62 -0.01 3.47
N ALA A 136 -13.76 -0.06 2.46
CA ALA A 136 -13.71 -1.08 1.42
C ALA A 136 -12.79 -2.23 1.84
N ALA A 137 -12.69 -3.27 1.01
CA ALA A 137 -11.68 -4.31 1.21
C ALA A 137 -10.32 -3.77 0.77
N ASN A 138 -9.43 -3.51 1.73
CA ASN A 138 -8.13 -2.91 1.46
C ASN A 138 -6.98 -3.91 1.51
N THR A 139 -5.96 -3.72 0.66
CA THR A 139 -4.66 -4.41 0.80
C THR A 139 -3.60 -3.42 1.27
N LEU A 140 -3.02 -3.67 2.44
CA LEU A 140 -2.01 -2.81 3.07
C LEU A 140 -0.68 -3.56 3.14
N ALA A 141 0.35 -2.97 2.54
CA ALA A 141 1.73 -3.43 2.65
C ALA A 141 2.58 -2.37 3.37
N GLY A 142 3.25 -2.79 4.44
CA GLY A 142 4.25 -2.01 5.14
C GLY A 142 5.55 -1.83 4.34
N ASN A 143 6.52 -1.15 4.95
CA ASN A 143 7.88 -0.99 4.47
C ASN A 143 8.88 -1.59 5.48
N ALA A 144 10.18 -1.42 5.25
CA ALA A 144 11.20 -1.99 6.15
C ALA A 144 11.26 -1.35 7.56
N GLY A 145 10.49 -0.29 7.82
CA GLY A 145 10.33 0.33 9.14
C GLY A 145 9.35 -0.45 10.02
N ASN A 146 9.13 0.00 11.26
CA ASN A 146 8.07 -0.57 12.10
C ASN A 146 6.80 0.25 11.85
N ASN A 147 5.86 -0.31 11.09
CA ASN A 147 4.64 0.40 10.71
C ASN A 147 3.50 0.08 11.69
N VAL A 148 2.59 1.04 11.85
CA VAL A 148 1.25 0.78 12.41
C VAL A 148 0.28 0.72 11.23
N LEU A 149 -0.40 -0.42 11.10
CA LEU A 149 -1.36 -0.70 10.04
C LEU A 149 -2.76 -0.86 10.63
N THR A 150 -3.72 -0.16 10.04
CA THR A 150 -5.14 -0.22 10.41
C THR A 150 -5.93 -0.50 9.14
N GLY A 151 -6.64 -1.62 9.07
CA GLY A 151 -7.43 -2.00 7.88
C GLY A 151 -8.65 -1.10 7.71
N GLY A 152 -9.35 -0.86 8.81
CA GLY A 152 -10.60 -0.13 8.85
C GLY A 152 -11.78 -1.08 8.93
N ALA A 153 -12.77 -0.86 8.07
CA ALA A 153 -13.88 -1.80 7.90
C ALA A 153 -13.77 -2.42 6.53
N GLY A 154 -14.22 -3.66 6.38
CA GLY A 154 -14.05 -4.39 5.14
C GLY A 154 -13.50 -5.78 5.44
N ASN A 155 -13.10 -6.49 4.40
CA ASN A 155 -12.32 -7.70 4.52
C ASN A 155 -10.92 -7.34 4.03
N ASP A 156 -10.01 -7.07 4.96
CA ASP A 156 -8.72 -6.46 4.64
C ASP A 156 -7.60 -7.50 4.52
N ILE A 157 -6.57 -7.18 3.76
CA ILE A 157 -5.35 -7.98 3.62
C ILE A 157 -4.16 -7.17 4.15
N PHE A 158 -3.47 -7.73 5.13
CA PHE A 158 -2.19 -7.21 5.62
C PHE A 158 -1.05 -8.02 5.00
N ARG A 159 -0.35 -7.43 4.04
CA ARG A 159 0.64 -8.12 3.18
C ARG A 159 2.06 -7.92 3.67
N PHE A 160 2.75 -9.02 3.93
CA PHE A 160 4.15 -9.08 4.34
C PHE A 160 5.02 -9.58 3.18
N ASP A 161 5.63 -8.63 2.46
CA ASP A 161 6.46 -8.86 1.27
C ASP A 161 7.91 -8.38 1.42
N THR A 162 8.24 -7.79 2.57
CA THR A 162 9.54 -7.23 2.89
C THR A 162 10.32 -8.17 3.80
N ALA A 163 11.65 -8.22 3.63
CA ALA A 163 12.52 -9.12 4.37
C ALA A 163 12.40 -8.94 5.89
N LEU A 164 12.23 -10.06 6.61
CA LEU A 164 12.08 -10.05 8.06
C LEU A 164 13.34 -9.53 8.77
N ASN A 165 13.14 -8.82 9.87
CA ASN A 165 14.21 -8.36 10.75
C ASN A 165 13.70 -8.33 12.20
N ALA A 166 14.53 -8.77 13.15
CA ALA A 166 14.12 -8.82 14.55
C ALA A 166 14.01 -7.45 15.24
N ASN A 167 14.53 -6.39 14.62
CA ASN A 167 14.58 -5.03 15.20
C ASN A 167 13.83 -3.97 14.37
N THR A 168 13.59 -4.25 13.09
CA THR A 168 12.88 -3.39 12.12
C THR A 168 11.85 -4.22 11.37
N ASN A 169 10.91 -3.64 10.63
CA ASN A 169 9.84 -4.42 9.96
C ASN A 169 9.05 -5.29 10.96
N LEU A 170 8.92 -4.80 12.20
CA LEU A 170 8.04 -5.36 13.22
C LEU A 170 6.78 -4.51 13.27
N ASP A 171 5.79 -4.91 12.48
CA ASP A 171 4.58 -4.12 12.30
C ASP A 171 3.56 -4.38 13.40
N THR A 172 2.71 -3.39 13.64
CA THR A 172 1.56 -3.50 14.53
C THR A 172 0.28 -3.37 13.73
N ILE A 173 -0.53 -4.42 13.70
CA ILE A 173 -1.88 -4.38 13.14
C ILE A 173 -2.86 -4.07 14.27
N THR A 174 -3.65 -3.01 14.11
CA THR A 174 -4.43 -2.43 15.22
C THR A 174 -5.83 -3.01 15.38
N ASP A 175 -6.44 -3.50 14.30
CA ASP A 175 -7.87 -3.77 14.22
C ASP A 175 -8.22 -5.10 13.53
N PHE A 176 -7.24 -5.98 13.35
CA PHE A 176 -7.43 -7.30 12.72
C PHE A 176 -8.64 -8.06 13.28
N ALA A 177 -9.57 -8.41 12.40
CA ALA A 177 -10.77 -9.19 12.68
C ALA A 177 -10.65 -10.61 12.11
N ALA A 178 -10.38 -11.60 12.97
CA ALA A 178 -10.27 -13.00 12.57
C ALA A 178 -11.54 -13.51 11.86
N GLY A 179 -11.33 -14.26 10.78
CA GLY A 179 -12.37 -14.78 9.88
C GLY A 179 -12.97 -13.73 8.93
N VAL A 180 -12.47 -12.49 8.96
CA VAL A 180 -12.87 -11.39 8.09
C VAL A 180 -11.66 -10.87 7.31
N ASP A 181 -10.61 -10.52 8.03
CA ASP A 181 -9.33 -10.07 7.47
C ASP A 181 -8.36 -11.24 7.30
N ASP A 182 -7.41 -11.08 6.39
CA ASP A 182 -6.34 -12.04 6.11
C ASP A 182 -4.95 -11.42 6.30
N ILE A 183 -4.00 -12.23 6.74
CA ILE A 183 -2.58 -11.91 6.72
C ILE A 183 -1.96 -12.64 5.53
N GLN A 184 -1.46 -11.88 4.55
CA GLN A 184 -0.80 -12.43 3.37
C GLN A 184 0.72 -12.50 3.59
N LEU A 185 1.28 -13.68 3.36
CA LEU A 185 2.69 -14.01 3.55
C LEU A 185 3.30 -14.36 2.18
N GLU A 186 4.19 -13.51 1.66
CA GLU A 186 4.85 -13.79 0.39
C GLU A 186 5.91 -14.89 0.56
N ASN A 187 5.83 -15.97 -0.21
CA ASN A 187 6.77 -17.10 -0.12
C ASN A 187 8.22 -16.70 -0.46
N ALA A 188 8.43 -15.60 -1.16
CA ALA A 188 9.74 -15.02 -1.40
C ALA A 188 10.43 -14.58 -0.08
N VAL A 189 9.64 -14.23 0.94
CA VAL A 189 10.10 -13.88 2.29
C VAL A 189 9.96 -15.08 3.23
N PHE A 190 8.80 -15.75 3.22
CA PHE A 190 8.48 -16.88 4.08
C PHE A 190 8.81 -18.20 3.39
N THR A 191 10.09 -18.40 3.05
CA THR A 191 10.56 -19.40 2.06
C THR A 191 10.18 -20.86 2.32
N SER A 192 9.88 -21.22 3.56
CA SER A 192 9.45 -22.58 3.92
C SER A 192 7.96 -22.83 3.67
N LEU A 193 7.16 -21.76 3.49
CA LEU A 193 5.74 -21.83 3.12
C LEU A 193 5.61 -22.03 1.60
N THR A 194 5.80 -23.26 1.15
CA THR A 194 5.96 -23.57 -0.29
C THR A 194 4.65 -23.77 -1.08
N THR A 195 3.51 -23.82 -0.39
CA THR A 195 2.19 -24.02 -1.03
C THR A 195 1.41 -22.71 -0.99
N THR A 196 0.97 -22.23 -2.16
CA THR A 196 0.17 -21.00 -2.28
C THR A 196 -1.31 -21.25 -1.98
N GLY A 197 -2.02 -20.20 -1.60
CA GLY A 197 -3.40 -20.23 -1.12
C GLY A 197 -3.48 -20.19 0.40
N ALA A 198 -4.55 -20.76 0.97
CA ALA A 198 -4.71 -20.83 2.43
C ALA A 198 -3.56 -21.59 3.10
N LEU A 199 -3.11 -21.10 4.25
CA LEU A 199 -2.04 -21.74 5.01
C LEU A 199 -2.43 -23.17 5.41
N ASN A 200 -1.48 -24.10 5.32
CA ASN A 200 -1.68 -25.46 5.82
C ASN A 200 -1.85 -25.42 7.34
N ALA A 201 -2.93 -26.01 7.86
CA ALA A 201 -3.20 -26.04 9.30
C ALA A 201 -2.09 -26.70 10.13
N GLY A 202 -1.33 -27.63 9.55
CA GLY A 202 -0.16 -28.23 10.20
C GLY A 202 1.09 -27.35 10.20
N TRP A 203 1.02 -26.13 9.65
CA TRP A 203 2.10 -25.13 9.67
C TRP A 203 1.88 -24.02 10.69
N PHE A 204 0.76 -24.05 11.39
CA PHE A 204 0.34 -22.99 12.31
C PHE A 204 0.16 -23.53 13.71
N ILE A 205 0.76 -22.85 14.68
CA ILE A 205 0.48 -23.03 16.09
C ILE A 205 0.12 -21.70 16.73
N GLY A 206 -0.97 -21.70 17.50
CA GLY A 206 -1.43 -20.54 18.26
C GLY A 206 -1.75 -20.92 19.71
N GLY A 207 -1.35 -20.07 20.66
CA GLY A 207 -1.69 -20.28 22.06
C GLY A 207 -1.08 -19.25 23.00
N ALA A 208 -1.50 -19.30 24.26
CA ALA A 208 -1.03 -18.39 25.29
C ALA A 208 0.46 -18.64 25.56
N ASP A 209 1.25 -17.56 25.59
CA ASP A 209 2.68 -17.55 25.92
C ASP A 209 3.57 -18.45 25.03
N ILE A 210 3.09 -18.89 23.85
CA ILE A 210 3.89 -19.67 22.90
C ILE A 210 4.81 -18.72 22.12
N THR A 211 6.11 -19.05 22.04
CA THR A 211 7.12 -18.25 21.31
C THR A 211 8.05 -19.10 20.44
N ALA A 212 7.75 -20.39 20.27
CA ALA A 212 8.57 -21.33 19.51
C ALA A 212 7.69 -22.45 18.93
N ALA A 213 8.17 -23.12 17.89
CA ALA A 213 7.55 -24.30 17.30
C ALA A 213 7.38 -25.42 18.34
N ALA A 214 6.27 -26.15 18.29
CA ALA A 214 6.04 -27.31 19.15
C ALA A 214 6.39 -28.63 18.45
N ASP A 215 6.24 -28.70 17.13
CA ASP A 215 6.70 -29.80 16.30
C ASP A 215 7.39 -29.31 15.02
N ALA A 216 7.99 -30.24 14.27
CA ALA A 216 8.86 -29.98 13.12
C ALA A 216 8.18 -29.33 11.90
N ASN A 217 6.91 -28.95 11.99
CA ASN A 217 6.17 -28.31 10.91
C ASN A 217 5.59 -26.95 11.29
N ASP A 218 5.72 -26.49 12.53
CA ASP A 218 5.17 -25.22 13.00
C ASP A 218 6.00 -24.02 12.49
N TYR A 219 5.78 -23.62 11.23
CA TYR A 219 6.46 -22.46 10.63
C TYR A 219 5.92 -21.12 11.13
N LEU A 220 4.63 -21.05 11.46
CA LEU A 220 3.96 -19.83 11.89
C LEU A 220 3.43 -19.97 13.32
N ILE A 221 3.89 -19.09 14.20
CA ILE A 221 3.60 -19.15 15.63
C ILE A 221 2.88 -17.88 16.05
N TYR A 222 1.77 -18.03 16.77
CA TYR A 222 0.99 -16.94 17.33
C TYR A 222 0.93 -17.00 18.86
N ASN A 223 1.40 -15.95 19.51
CA ASN A 223 1.27 -15.78 20.96
C ASN A 223 -0.03 -15.03 21.27
N SER A 224 -1.05 -15.73 21.73
CA SER A 224 -2.35 -15.10 22.03
C SER A 224 -2.37 -14.26 23.31
N THR A 225 -1.31 -14.27 24.13
CA THR A 225 -1.18 -13.36 25.28
C THR A 225 -0.72 -11.98 24.83
N THR A 226 0.20 -11.91 23.86
CA THR A 226 0.85 -10.65 23.44
C THR A 226 0.41 -10.17 22.07
N GLY A 227 -0.22 -11.02 21.26
CA GLY A 227 -0.58 -10.76 19.87
C GLY A 227 0.58 -10.96 18.89
N ALA A 228 1.75 -11.40 19.37
CA ALA A 228 2.95 -11.51 18.55
C ALA A 228 2.85 -12.68 17.55
N LEU A 229 3.27 -12.41 16.31
CA LEU A 229 3.40 -13.38 15.24
C LEU A 229 4.88 -13.60 14.92
N TYR A 230 5.28 -14.87 14.88
CA TYR A 230 6.65 -15.29 14.60
C TYR A 230 6.69 -16.25 13.43
N TYR A 231 7.74 -16.13 12.63
CA TYR A 231 8.10 -17.09 11.60
C TYR A 231 9.32 -17.90 12.03
N ASP A 232 9.16 -19.22 12.13
CA ASP A 232 10.25 -20.16 12.35
C ASP A 232 10.61 -20.85 11.05
N GLN A 233 11.72 -20.43 10.42
CA GLN A 233 12.11 -20.93 9.10
C GLN A 233 12.44 -22.43 9.11
N ASP A 234 12.99 -22.96 10.22
CA ASP A 234 13.38 -24.37 10.33
C ASP A 234 12.29 -25.27 10.93
N ALA A 235 11.23 -24.63 11.42
CA ALA A 235 10.03 -25.20 12.02
C ALA A 235 10.28 -26.24 13.11
N ASN A 236 11.48 -26.39 13.67
CA ASN A 236 11.76 -27.43 14.65
C ASN A 236 12.10 -26.87 16.04
N GLY A 237 12.03 -25.54 16.20
CA GLY A 237 12.26 -24.84 17.46
C GLY A 237 13.73 -24.85 17.91
N ALA A 238 14.67 -25.37 17.11
CA ALA A 238 16.10 -25.25 17.36
C ALA A 238 16.66 -23.90 16.88
N GLY A 239 16.01 -23.27 15.90
CA GLY A 239 16.21 -21.89 15.47
C GLY A 239 15.44 -20.88 16.34
N GLN A 240 15.87 -19.62 16.34
CA GLN A 240 15.06 -18.54 16.90
C GLN A 240 14.06 -18.07 15.86
N ALA A 241 12.76 -18.26 16.14
CA ALA A 241 11.69 -17.68 15.34
C ALA A 241 11.83 -16.15 15.30
N VAL A 242 11.59 -15.56 14.14
CA VAL A 242 11.67 -14.10 13.93
C VAL A 242 10.28 -13.52 14.08
N GLN A 243 10.10 -12.61 15.04
CA GLN A 243 8.86 -11.84 15.14
C GLN A 243 8.75 -10.89 13.96
N PHE A 244 7.60 -10.86 13.30
CA PHE A 244 7.36 -9.97 12.15
C PHE A 244 6.15 -9.07 12.32
N ALA A 245 5.22 -9.41 13.22
CA ALA A 245 4.07 -8.57 13.50
C ALA A 245 3.56 -8.72 14.95
N THR A 246 2.70 -7.78 15.34
CA THR A 246 1.91 -7.81 16.57
C THR A 246 0.46 -7.41 16.28
N LEU A 247 -0.51 -8.19 16.75
CA LEU A 247 -1.94 -7.87 16.67
C LEU A 247 -2.42 -7.26 18.00
N SER A 248 -2.86 -6.01 17.98
CA SER A 248 -3.19 -5.28 19.22
C SER A 248 -4.37 -5.85 20.02
N GLY A 249 -5.32 -6.53 19.36
CA GLY A 249 -6.54 -7.08 19.98
C GLY A 249 -6.43 -8.54 20.44
N THR A 250 -5.28 -9.19 20.25
CA THR A 250 -5.07 -10.62 20.52
C THR A 250 -6.22 -11.53 20.04
N PRO A 251 -6.65 -11.44 18.76
CA PRO A 251 -7.77 -12.21 18.25
C PRO A 251 -7.49 -13.73 18.30
N SER A 252 -8.55 -14.54 18.24
CA SER A 252 -8.41 -15.99 18.13
C SER A 252 -8.12 -16.36 16.67
N LEU A 253 -6.86 -16.64 16.35
CA LEU A 253 -6.43 -16.98 15.01
C LEU A 253 -6.48 -18.48 14.72
N SER A 254 -6.56 -18.79 13.44
CA SER A 254 -6.45 -20.11 12.84
C SER A 254 -5.68 -20.01 11.52
N ALA A 255 -5.30 -21.15 10.93
CA ALA A 255 -4.61 -21.14 9.65
C ALA A 255 -5.44 -20.55 8.49
N SER A 256 -6.76 -20.44 8.62
CA SER A 256 -7.59 -19.81 7.57
C SER A 256 -7.51 -18.29 7.55
N ASP A 257 -6.92 -17.66 8.57
CA ASP A 257 -6.69 -16.21 8.63
C ASP A 257 -5.38 -15.81 7.90
N PHE A 258 -4.74 -16.77 7.23
CA PHE A 258 -3.46 -16.59 6.55
C PHE A 258 -3.51 -17.08 5.11
N LEU A 259 -2.95 -16.27 4.22
CA LEU A 259 -2.76 -16.56 2.80
C LEU A 259 -1.26 -16.62 2.49
N VAL A 260 -0.86 -17.56 1.65
CA VAL A 260 0.51 -17.65 1.10
C VAL A 260 0.45 -17.40 -0.40
N SER A 261 1.28 -16.48 -0.90
CA SER A 261 1.42 -16.18 -2.33
C SER A 261 2.84 -16.40 -2.84
#